data_AF-A0A6A2W944-F1
#
_entry.id   AF-A0A6A2W944-F1
#
_cell.length_a   1.000
_cell.length_b   1.000
_cell.length_c   1.000
_cell.angle_alpha   90.00
_cell.angle_beta   90.00
_cell.angle_gamma   90.00
#
_symmetry.space_group_name_H-M   'P 1'
#
loop_
_entity.id
_entity.type
_entity.pdbx_description
1 polymer ?
#
loop_
_entity_poly.entity_id
_entity_poly.type
_entity_poly.pdbx_seq_one_letter_code
_entity_poly.pdbx_strand_id
1 'polypeptide(L)'
;MGGYGVALYCGTGCFHRRMSLCGSKYSKEYKVSWDWEMRKEDNRTVYELEEASKVLANCDYEKGTLWGKEMGLIYGCPVEDIVTGLTIQCRGWKSVYYNPDNTAFQGVAPPTLDIALVQFTRWSDGMFQIFLSKYCPFMYGHNKIKLGAQMGYCVYLLWAPSSLPHLYYAIALPFSLFQGIPLFPQVSSVWLIPFAYVFISKNVFSVAEALIHGSTFKAWWNLQRIWVLRRTTSFFFAFIDCIVRQLGLSQTMFTLTAKVVTKDVSKRYREEIMDFGSTSIVFTVISTLAMVNLLSLVGIVLEMFLWGSDTRKLMSQVVLCGLMVSVNAPVYEALFLRKDKGRIPESVMFRSIGLASLACFWAFRVDPSM
;
A
#
# COMPACT_ATOMS: atom_id res chain seq x y z
N MET A 1 13.67 -9.66 4.36
CA MET A 1 13.34 -10.01 5.76
C MET A 1 13.72 -11.45 6.12
N GLY A 2 13.33 -12.46 5.34
CA GLY A 2 13.60 -13.88 5.65
C GLY A 2 15.07 -14.21 5.96
N GLY A 3 16.03 -13.62 5.24
CA GLY A 3 17.47 -13.76 5.52
C GLY A 3 17.93 -13.25 6.89
N TYR A 4 17.09 -12.49 7.61
CA TYR A 4 17.36 -12.03 8.96
C TYR A 4 16.64 -12.84 10.05
N GLY A 5 16.03 -13.99 9.68
CA GLY A 5 15.29 -14.88 10.59
C GLY A 5 13.95 -14.30 11.02
N VAL A 6 13.32 -13.52 10.14
CA VAL A 6 12.08 -12.79 10.37
C VAL A 6 11.17 -12.89 9.15
N ALA A 7 9.90 -13.23 9.39
CA ALA A 7 8.77 -13.11 8.49
C ALA A 7 7.66 -12.30 9.18
N LEU A 8 7.03 -11.38 8.46
CA LEU A 8 5.94 -10.56 9.00
C LEU A 8 4.71 -11.42 9.31
N TYR A 9 4.07 -11.13 10.44
CA TYR A 9 2.72 -11.62 10.71
C TYR A 9 1.72 -10.67 10.05
N CYS A 10 1.11 -11.12 8.94
CA CYS A 10 0.18 -10.33 8.14
C CYS A 10 -1.15 -11.08 7.95
N GLY A 11 -2.16 -10.70 8.72
CA GLY A 11 -3.54 -11.17 8.59
C GLY A 11 -3.72 -12.63 9.01
N THR A 12 -4.21 -13.44 8.08
CA THR A 12 -4.59 -14.84 8.32
C THR A 12 -3.59 -15.81 7.68
N GLY A 13 -3.72 -17.11 7.97
CA GLY A 13 -2.82 -18.12 7.40
C GLY A 13 -1.47 -18.26 8.12
N CYS A 14 -1.39 -17.78 9.37
CA CYS A 14 -0.20 -17.88 10.20
C CYS A 14 -0.42 -18.88 11.35
N PHE A 15 0.58 -19.72 11.63
CA PHE A 15 0.59 -20.60 12.78
C PHE A 15 1.50 -20.05 13.87
N HIS A 16 0.96 -19.95 15.08
CA HIS A 16 1.71 -19.48 16.25
C HIS A 16 1.88 -20.63 17.25
N ARG A 17 3.08 -20.74 17.83
CA ARG A 17 3.24 -21.55 19.05
C ARG A 17 2.49 -20.82 20.17
N ARG A 18 1.63 -21.52 20.91
CA ARG A 18 0.83 -20.90 22.00
C ARG A 18 1.67 -20.01 22.92
N MET A 19 2.85 -20.50 23.33
CA MET A 19 3.75 -19.76 24.21
C MET A 19 4.23 -18.41 23.65
N SER A 20 4.35 -18.26 22.33
CA SER A 20 4.75 -16.97 21.74
C SER A 20 3.69 -15.90 21.94
N LEU A 21 2.41 -16.30 22.07
CA LEU A 21 1.29 -15.39 22.36
C LEU A 21 1.12 -15.13 23.87
N CYS A 22 1.69 -15.96 24.74
CA CYS A 22 1.58 -15.80 26.21
C CYS A 22 2.53 -14.74 26.80
N GLY A 23 3.12 -13.86 26.00
CA GLY A 23 4.06 -12.84 26.51
C GLY A 23 5.47 -13.37 26.82
N SER A 24 5.71 -14.67 26.68
CA SER A 24 6.96 -15.31 27.10
C SER A 24 8.16 -14.93 26.23
N LYS A 25 9.32 -14.73 26.87
CA LYS A 25 10.61 -14.65 26.17
C LYS A 25 11.05 -16.03 25.72
N TYR A 26 11.62 -16.12 24.52
CA TYR A 26 12.18 -17.36 24.03
C TYR A 26 13.39 -17.77 24.87
N SER A 27 13.40 -19.02 25.34
CA SER A 27 14.55 -19.67 25.98
C SER A 27 14.96 -20.89 25.15
N LYS A 28 16.26 -21.13 25.00
CA LYS A 28 16.76 -22.36 24.34
C LYS A 28 16.46 -23.63 25.13
N GLU A 29 16.25 -23.49 26.44
CA GLU A 29 15.89 -24.59 27.34
C GLU A 29 14.41 -24.97 27.22
N TYR A 30 13.61 -24.15 26.52
CA TYR A 30 12.23 -24.46 26.22
C TYR A 30 12.14 -25.69 25.31
N LYS A 31 11.90 -26.84 25.91
CA LYS A 31 11.49 -28.06 25.20
C LYS A 31 9.97 -28.05 25.08
N VAL A 32 9.48 -28.26 23.85
CA VAL A 32 8.06 -28.53 23.64
C VAL A 32 7.78 -29.88 24.29
N SER A 33 7.07 -29.88 25.41
CA SER A 33 6.45 -31.12 25.91
C SER A 33 5.40 -31.51 24.87
N TRP A 34 5.72 -32.56 24.11
CA TRP A 34 4.78 -33.27 23.26
C TRP A 34 4.13 -34.40 24.04
N ASP A 35 3.96 -34.25 25.37
CA ASP A 35 3.26 -35.24 26.19
C ASP A 35 1.78 -35.20 25.85
N TRP A 36 1.44 -35.93 24.80
CA TRP A 36 0.07 -36.29 24.48
C TRP A 36 -0.53 -37.11 25.64
N GLU A 37 0.31 -37.77 26.45
CA GLU A 37 -0.08 -38.56 27.63
C GLU A 37 -0.60 -37.71 28.79
N MET A 38 -0.04 -36.53 29.09
CA MET A 38 -0.60 -35.64 30.12
C MET A 38 -2.01 -35.13 29.79
N ARG A 39 -2.41 -35.12 28.52
CA ARG A 39 -3.79 -34.77 28.11
C ARG A 39 -4.79 -35.90 28.34
N LYS A 40 -4.34 -37.14 28.55
CA LYS A 40 -5.22 -38.27 28.92
C LYS A 40 -5.58 -38.28 30.40
N GLU A 41 -4.86 -37.55 31.26
CA GLU A 41 -5.08 -37.51 32.72
C GLU A 41 -5.92 -36.31 33.18
N ASP A 42 -6.51 -35.53 32.26
CA ASP A 42 -7.47 -34.50 32.62
C ASP A 42 -8.82 -35.15 32.96
N ASN A 43 -9.00 -35.50 34.24
CA ASN A 43 -10.21 -36.14 34.76
C ASN A 43 -11.43 -35.20 34.81
N ARG A 44 -11.31 -33.96 34.35
CA ARG A 44 -12.44 -33.02 34.31
C ARG A 44 -13.44 -33.46 33.26
N THR A 45 -14.70 -33.47 33.67
CA THR A 45 -15.84 -33.66 32.78
C THR A 45 -15.93 -32.51 31.77
N VAL A 46 -16.60 -32.76 30.64
CA VAL A 46 -16.89 -31.71 29.64
C VAL A 46 -17.62 -30.53 30.29
N TYR A 47 -18.52 -30.79 31.24
CA TYR A 47 -19.22 -29.77 32.00
C TYR A 47 -18.27 -28.89 32.83
N GLU A 48 -17.32 -29.49 33.54
CA GLU A 48 -16.32 -28.74 34.32
C GLU A 48 -15.39 -27.92 33.42
N LEU A 49 -15.02 -28.43 32.25
CA LEU A 49 -14.23 -27.68 31.26
C LEU A 49 -15.04 -26.52 30.68
N GLU A 50 -16.32 -26.71 30.41
CA GLU A 50 -17.21 -25.66 29.92
C GLU A 50 -17.36 -24.56 30.98
N GLU A 51 -17.68 -24.91 32.23
CA GLU A 51 -17.79 -23.94 33.33
C GLU A 51 -16.49 -23.17 33.55
N ALA A 52 -15.34 -23.85 33.52
CA ALA A 52 -14.04 -23.18 33.60
C ALA A 52 -13.79 -22.23 32.42
N SER A 53 -14.26 -22.57 31.22
CA SER A 53 -14.10 -21.72 30.03
C SER A 53 -14.97 -20.46 30.07
N LYS A 54 -16.13 -20.50 30.73
CA LYS A 54 -17.03 -19.33 30.88
C LYS A 54 -16.35 -18.18 31.59
N VAL A 55 -15.45 -18.47 32.54
CA VAL A 55 -14.65 -17.44 33.23
C VAL A 55 -13.75 -16.68 32.25
N LEU A 56 -13.17 -17.37 31.26
CA LEU A 56 -12.30 -16.76 30.24
C LEU A 56 -13.08 -15.90 29.23
N ALA A 57 -14.36 -16.21 29.03
CA ALA A 57 -15.26 -15.48 28.13
C ALA A 57 -15.97 -14.29 28.81
N ASN A 58 -15.67 -14.03 30.08
CA ASN A 58 -16.26 -12.92 30.83
C ASN A 58 -15.72 -11.56 30.33
N CYS A 59 -16.57 -10.55 30.23
CA CYS A 59 -16.19 -9.20 29.78
C CYS A 59 -15.14 -8.52 30.67
N ASP A 60 -15.07 -8.88 31.95
CA ASP A 60 -14.10 -8.34 32.89
C ASP A 60 -12.81 -9.17 32.97
N TYR A 61 -12.69 -10.29 32.25
CA TYR A 61 -11.54 -11.20 32.34
C TYR A 61 -10.20 -10.50 32.05
N GLU A 62 -10.19 -9.62 31.04
CA GLU A 62 -8.96 -8.93 30.62
C GLU A 62 -8.64 -7.71 31.51
N LYS A 63 -9.57 -7.29 32.38
CA LYS A 63 -9.44 -6.09 33.20
C LYS A 63 -8.31 -6.25 34.21
N GLY A 64 -7.36 -5.30 34.19
CA GLY A 64 -6.18 -5.34 35.07
C GLY A 64 -5.12 -6.36 34.66
N THR A 65 -5.33 -7.13 33.59
CA THR A 65 -4.36 -8.12 33.10
C THR A 65 -3.38 -7.53 32.09
N LEU A 66 -2.46 -8.38 31.60
CA LEU A 66 -1.52 -8.10 30.52
C LEU A 66 -2.07 -8.47 29.12
N TRP A 67 -3.30 -8.99 29.02
CA TRP A 67 -3.97 -9.23 27.73
C TRP A 67 -4.10 -7.93 26.94
N GLY A 68 -3.80 -8.00 25.64
CA GLY A 68 -3.79 -6.83 24.77
C GLY A 68 -2.56 -5.92 24.90
N LYS A 69 -1.78 -6.04 25.99
CA LYS A 69 -0.61 -5.20 26.27
C LYS A 69 0.68 -5.94 25.96
N GLU A 70 0.80 -7.15 26.49
CA GLU A 70 1.96 -8.02 26.32
C GLU A 70 1.56 -9.46 25.94
N MET A 71 0.35 -9.88 26.26
CA MET A 71 -0.19 -11.20 25.93
C MET A 71 -1.28 -11.09 24.86
N GLY A 72 -1.43 -12.14 24.05
CA GLY A 72 -2.36 -12.19 22.95
C GLY A 72 -1.96 -11.29 21.79
N LEU A 73 -2.96 -10.81 21.06
CA LEU A 73 -2.80 -9.77 20.05
C LEU A 73 -2.61 -8.41 20.75
N ILE A 74 -1.71 -7.58 20.26
CA ILE A 74 -1.45 -6.26 20.82
C ILE A 74 -2.57 -5.29 20.41
N TYR A 75 -3.23 -4.67 21.38
CA TYR A 75 -4.37 -3.78 21.16
C TYR A 75 -3.92 -2.35 20.82
N GLY A 76 -4.88 -1.56 20.31
CA GLY A 76 -4.69 -0.13 20.05
C GLY A 76 -4.04 0.20 18.71
N CYS A 77 -3.90 -0.78 17.80
CA CYS A 77 -3.41 -0.56 16.44
C CYS A 77 -4.34 -1.24 15.42
N PRO A 78 -4.72 -0.57 14.30
CA PRO A 78 -5.54 -1.18 13.25
C PRO A 78 -4.89 -2.35 12.48
N VAL A 79 -3.58 -2.55 12.67
CA VAL A 79 -2.78 -3.65 12.12
C VAL A 79 -2.09 -4.37 13.29
N GLU A 80 -2.93 -4.90 14.18
CA GLU A 80 -2.52 -5.60 15.40
C GLU A 80 -1.63 -6.81 15.11
N ASP A 81 -1.84 -7.45 13.96
CA ASP A 81 -1.04 -8.54 13.42
C ASP A 81 0.45 -8.15 13.29
N ILE A 82 0.75 -7.02 12.63
CA ILE A 82 2.11 -6.56 12.36
C ILE A 82 2.85 -6.24 13.67
N VAL A 83 2.21 -5.50 14.58
CA VAL A 83 2.81 -5.15 15.87
C VAL A 83 2.94 -6.37 16.78
N THR A 84 1.98 -7.30 16.75
CA THR A 84 2.09 -8.57 17.48
C THR A 84 3.25 -9.40 16.96
N GLY A 85 3.41 -9.51 15.64
CA GLY A 85 4.56 -10.18 15.03
C GLY A 85 5.89 -9.57 15.46
N LEU A 86 5.99 -8.23 15.47
CA LEU A 86 7.19 -7.52 15.93
C LEU A 86 7.49 -7.81 17.40
N THR A 87 6.50 -7.73 18.28
CA THR A 87 6.69 -7.98 19.72
C THR A 87 7.12 -9.42 20.01
N ILE A 88 6.53 -10.39 19.33
CA ILE A 88 6.93 -11.81 19.39
C ILE A 88 8.41 -11.96 19.00
N GLN A 89 8.83 -11.35 17.90
CA GLN A 89 10.21 -11.46 17.43
C GLN A 89 11.21 -10.75 18.35
N CYS A 90 10.83 -9.61 18.90
CA CYS A 90 11.63 -8.90 19.91
C CYS A 90 11.79 -9.67 21.22
N ARG A 91 10.93 -10.67 21.48
CA ARG A 91 11.07 -11.63 22.58
C ARG A 91 11.99 -12.81 22.26
N GLY A 92 12.60 -12.82 21.07
CA GLY A 92 13.56 -13.84 20.63
C GLY A 92 12.96 -14.96 19.80
N TRP A 93 11.63 -15.00 19.63
CA TRP A 93 10.98 -16.00 18.78
C TRP A 93 11.34 -15.78 17.31
N LYS A 94 11.45 -16.89 16.57
CA LYS A 94 11.73 -16.87 15.13
C LYS A 94 10.46 -17.21 14.35
N SER A 95 10.34 -16.60 13.19
CA SER A 95 9.26 -16.82 12.24
C SER A 95 9.83 -17.34 10.94
N VAL A 96 9.02 -18.15 10.25
CA VAL A 96 9.39 -18.77 8.98
C VAL A 96 8.29 -18.45 7.98
N TYR A 97 8.70 -18.02 6.79
CA TYR A 97 7.82 -17.94 5.64
C TYR A 97 7.88 -19.27 4.90
N TYR A 98 6.74 -19.91 4.71
CA TYR A 98 6.62 -21.19 4.02
C TYR A 98 5.61 -21.05 2.88
N ASN A 99 6.04 -21.40 1.67
CA ASN A 99 5.23 -21.33 0.46
C ASN A 99 5.14 -22.74 -0.16
N PRO A 100 4.16 -23.56 0.24
CA PRO A 100 3.96 -24.89 -0.33
C PRO A 100 3.44 -24.82 -1.78
N ASP A 101 3.72 -25.87 -2.57
CA ASP A 101 3.23 -25.98 -3.96
C ASP A 101 1.71 -25.94 -4.05
N ASN A 102 1.03 -26.58 -3.08
CA ASN A 102 -0.42 -26.52 -2.94
C ASN A 102 -0.81 -25.36 -2.02
N THR A 103 -1.69 -24.48 -2.49
CA THR A 103 -2.17 -23.35 -1.69
C THR A 103 -2.88 -23.83 -0.42
N ALA A 104 -2.26 -23.63 0.73
CA ALA A 104 -2.83 -24.03 2.03
C ALA A 104 -3.97 -23.12 2.51
N PHE A 105 -3.98 -21.86 2.05
CA PHE A 105 -4.99 -20.87 2.41
C PHE A 105 -5.47 -20.16 1.16
N GLN A 106 -6.80 -20.07 1.00
CA GLN A 106 -7.43 -19.36 -0.11
C GLN A 106 -8.33 -18.25 0.45
N GLY A 107 -8.04 -17.01 0.08
CA GLY A 107 -8.77 -15.83 0.54
C GLY A 107 -9.59 -15.19 -0.58
N VAL A 108 -10.47 -14.27 -0.20
CA VAL A 108 -11.23 -13.43 -1.15
C VAL A 108 -10.57 -12.06 -1.24
N ALA A 109 -10.02 -11.75 -2.41
CA ALA A 109 -9.46 -10.44 -2.70
C ALA A 109 -10.56 -9.38 -2.93
N PRO A 110 -10.26 -8.09 -2.74
CA PRO A 110 -11.19 -7.01 -3.07
C PRO A 110 -11.65 -7.10 -4.54
N PRO A 111 -12.97 -7.07 -4.80
CA PRO A 111 -13.52 -7.23 -6.15
C PRO A 111 -13.47 -5.93 -6.98
N THR A 112 -13.27 -4.79 -6.33
CA THR A 112 -13.31 -3.44 -6.92
C THR A 112 -12.14 -2.58 -6.43
N LEU A 113 -11.79 -1.55 -7.19
CA LEU A 113 -10.66 -0.68 -6.85
C LEU A 113 -10.93 0.14 -5.58
N ASP A 114 -12.16 0.60 -5.35
CA ASP A 114 -12.53 1.38 -4.18
C ASP A 114 -12.33 0.59 -2.88
N ILE A 115 -12.82 -0.66 -2.82
CA ILE A 115 -12.62 -1.56 -1.67
C ILE A 115 -11.13 -1.82 -1.46
N ALA A 116 -10.37 -2.06 -2.55
CA ALA A 116 -8.94 -2.26 -2.46
C ALA A 116 -8.21 -1.03 -1.89
N LEU A 117 -8.55 0.17 -2.35
CA LEU A 117 -7.91 1.41 -1.89
C LEU A 117 -8.27 1.73 -0.45
N VAL A 118 -9.51 1.50 0.00
CA VAL A 118 -9.88 1.64 1.43
C VAL A 118 -9.09 0.67 2.30
N GLN A 119 -8.93 -0.58 1.85
CA GLN A 119 -8.11 -1.57 2.56
C GLN A 119 -6.65 -1.10 2.68
N PHE A 120 -6.06 -0.58 1.60
CA PHE A 120 -4.69 -0.06 1.63
C PHE A 120 -4.54 1.21 2.47
N THR A 121 -5.56 2.08 2.53
CA THR A 121 -5.56 3.24 3.44
C THR A 121 -5.47 2.77 4.87
N ARG A 122 -6.30 1.80 5.28
CA ARG A 122 -6.28 1.23 6.64
C ARG A 122 -4.95 0.61 7.02
N TRP A 123 -4.38 -0.19 6.10
CA TRP A 123 -3.06 -0.79 6.32
C TRP A 123 -1.98 0.27 6.47
N SER A 124 -1.95 1.24 5.55
CA SER A 124 -0.94 2.30 5.56
C SER A 124 -1.04 3.18 6.80
N ASP A 125 -2.26 3.51 7.25
CA ASP A 125 -2.52 4.29 8.46
C ASP A 125 -2.04 3.56 9.72
N GLY A 126 -2.47 2.30 9.90
CA GLY A 126 -2.06 1.50 11.04
C GLY A 126 -0.55 1.23 11.06
N MET A 127 0.04 0.93 9.90
CA MET A 127 1.48 0.70 9.77
C MET A 127 2.28 1.96 10.13
N PHE A 128 1.83 3.14 9.71
CA PHE A 128 2.50 4.39 10.06
C PHE A 128 2.33 4.75 11.55
N GLN A 129 1.17 4.43 12.16
CA GLN A 129 0.99 4.54 13.60
C GLN A 129 1.98 3.67 14.39
N ILE A 130 2.27 2.44 13.93
CA ILE A 130 3.31 1.61 14.55
C ILE A 130 4.64 2.34 14.52
N PHE A 131 5.03 2.93 13.37
CA PHE A 131 6.28 3.66 13.23
C PHE A 131 6.40 4.86 14.19
N LEU A 132 5.31 5.60 14.39
CA LEU A 132 5.27 6.76 15.28
C LEU A 132 5.10 6.40 16.76
N SER A 133 4.80 5.14 17.08
CA SER A 133 4.57 4.68 18.45
C SER A 133 5.84 4.16 19.12
N LYS A 134 5.71 3.76 20.40
CA LYS A 134 6.74 3.01 21.13
C LYS A 134 7.16 1.71 20.45
N TYR A 135 6.37 1.20 19.50
CA TYR A 135 6.65 -0.02 18.72
C TYR A 135 7.45 0.24 17.44
N CYS A 136 8.00 1.44 17.24
CA CYS A 136 8.93 1.71 16.14
C CYS A 136 10.04 0.65 16.10
N PRO A 137 10.29 -0.06 14.98
CA PRO A 137 11.27 -1.14 14.91
C PRO A 137 12.69 -0.72 15.33
N PHE A 138 13.08 0.52 15.02
CA PHE A 138 14.39 1.07 15.39
C PHE A 138 14.52 1.39 16.88
N MET A 139 13.41 1.62 17.59
CA MET A 139 13.39 1.87 19.03
C MET A 139 13.10 0.59 19.82
N TYR A 140 11.96 -0.04 19.52
CA TYR A 140 11.49 -1.23 20.22
C TYR A 140 12.34 -2.47 19.92
N GLY A 141 12.79 -2.61 18.68
CA GLY A 141 13.59 -3.72 18.19
C GLY A 141 15.10 -3.55 18.33
N HIS A 142 15.56 -2.38 18.79
CA HIS A 142 16.97 -2.10 19.04
C HIS A 142 17.56 -3.15 19.99
N ASN A 143 18.69 -3.75 19.60
CA ASN A 143 19.36 -4.86 20.31
C ASN A 143 18.50 -6.11 20.57
N LYS A 144 17.28 -6.22 20.00
CA LYS A 144 16.40 -7.40 20.12
C LYS A 144 16.26 -8.17 18.82
N ILE A 145 16.25 -7.46 17.69
CA ILE A 145 16.23 -8.03 16.34
C ILE A 145 17.33 -7.38 15.48
N LYS A 146 17.80 -8.11 14.46
CA LYS A 146 18.87 -7.64 13.55
C LYS A 146 18.44 -6.36 12.83
N LEU A 147 19.38 -5.45 12.55
CA LEU A 147 19.11 -4.19 11.86
C LEU A 147 18.37 -4.40 10.52
N GLY A 148 18.78 -5.40 9.73
CA GLY A 148 18.09 -5.72 8.47
C GLY A 148 16.63 -6.18 8.63
N ALA A 149 16.27 -6.77 9.78
CA ALA A 149 14.86 -7.04 10.10
C ALA A 149 14.13 -5.74 10.46
N GLN A 150 14.75 -4.86 11.26
CA GLN A 150 14.18 -3.54 11.60
C GLN A 150 13.90 -2.72 10.33
N MET A 151 14.88 -2.62 9.43
CA MET A 151 14.72 -1.96 8.12
C MET A 151 13.62 -2.62 7.30
N GLY A 152 13.56 -3.95 7.29
CA GLY A 152 12.50 -4.69 6.62
C GLY A 152 11.11 -4.28 7.09
N TYR A 153 10.91 -4.10 8.40
CA TYR A 153 9.61 -3.65 8.93
C TYR A 153 9.30 -2.26 8.40
N CYS A 154 10.28 -1.35 8.49
CA CYS A 154 10.13 0.04 8.07
C CYS A 154 9.81 0.22 6.59
N VAL A 155 10.16 -0.74 5.70
CA VAL A 155 9.71 -0.71 4.29
C VAL A 155 8.18 -0.64 4.17
N TYR A 156 7.45 -1.32 5.07
CA TYR A 156 5.99 -1.31 5.12
C TYR A 156 5.48 -0.16 5.98
N LEU A 157 6.12 0.08 7.14
CA LEU A 157 5.68 1.12 8.07
C LEU A 157 5.79 2.55 7.50
N LEU A 158 6.62 2.75 6.47
CA LEU A 158 6.81 4.03 5.80
C LEU A 158 6.03 4.17 4.48
N TRP A 159 5.04 3.31 4.22
CA TRP A 159 4.16 3.46 3.05
C TRP A 159 3.48 4.82 2.99
N ALA A 160 2.88 5.27 4.10
CA ALA A 160 2.21 6.56 4.18
C ALA A 160 3.14 7.74 3.83
N PRO A 161 4.28 7.98 4.52
CA PRO A 161 5.17 9.10 4.20
C PRO A 161 5.83 8.98 2.82
N SER A 162 5.98 7.75 2.28
CA SER A 162 6.47 7.58 0.90
C SER A 162 5.56 8.20 -0.16
N SER A 163 4.28 8.48 0.14
CA SER A 163 3.37 9.17 -0.79
C SER A 163 3.83 10.57 -1.19
N LEU A 164 4.45 11.32 -0.28
CA LEU A 164 4.82 12.73 -0.49
C LEU A 164 5.76 12.93 -1.69
N PRO A 165 6.93 12.23 -1.79
CA PRO A 165 7.79 12.38 -2.96
C PRO A 165 7.10 11.92 -4.25
N HIS A 166 6.24 10.89 -4.18
CA HIS A 166 5.53 10.41 -5.37
C HIS A 166 4.50 11.41 -5.88
N LEU A 167 3.74 12.03 -4.97
CA LEU A 167 2.78 13.06 -5.32
C LEU A 167 3.49 14.29 -5.87
N TYR A 168 4.62 14.68 -5.27
CA TYR A 168 5.47 15.74 -5.79
C TYR A 168 5.88 15.46 -7.25
N TYR A 169 6.46 14.30 -7.55
CA TYR A 169 6.85 13.99 -8.95
C TYR A 169 5.65 13.84 -9.89
N ALA A 170 4.52 13.29 -9.43
CA ALA A 170 3.31 13.15 -10.25
C ALA A 170 2.68 14.49 -10.66
N ILE A 171 2.97 15.57 -9.92
CA ILE A 171 2.50 16.94 -10.17
C ILE A 171 3.61 17.77 -10.84
N ALA A 172 4.83 17.75 -10.31
CA ALA A 172 5.95 18.53 -10.84
C ALA A 172 6.27 18.17 -12.30
N LEU A 173 6.18 16.89 -12.67
CA LEU A 173 6.44 16.43 -14.03
C LEU A 173 5.49 17.07 -15.07
N PRO A 174 4.16 16.98 -14.95
CA PRO A 174 3.26 17.64 -15.91
C PRO A 174 3.34 19.18 -15.87
N PHE A 175 3.51 19.77 -14.69
CA PHE A 175 3.61 21.24 -14.58
C PHE A 175 4.87 21.79 -15.23
N SER A 176 6.01 21.14 -15.01
CA SER A 176 7.27 21.52 -15.65
C SER A 176 7.23 21.36 -17.18
N LEU A 177 6.49 20.37 -17.69
CA LEU A 177 6.22 20.26 -19.13
C LEU A 177 5.40 21.43 -19.65
N PHE A 178 4.33 21.82 -18.94
CA PHE A 178 3.51 22.97 -19.32
C PHE A 178 4.28 24.30 -19.30
N GLN A 179 5.21 24.47 -18.36
CA GLN A 179 6.01 25.69 -18.22
C GLN A 179 7.30 25.67 -19.05
N GLY A 180 7.56 24.57 -19.78
CA GLY A 180 8.81 24.42 -20.54
C GLY A 180 10.09 24.42 -19.69
N ILE A 181 9.98 24.08 -18.40
CA ILE A 181 11.09 24.03 -17.43
C ILE A 181 11.73 22.64 -17.47
N PRO A 182 13.02 22.51 -17.83
CA PRO A 182 13.70 21.22 -17.83
C PRO A 182 13.98 20.72 -16.41
N LEU A 183 13.39 19.57 -16.03
CA LEU A 183 13.68 18.90 -14.75
C LEU A 183 14.87 17.93 -14.82
N PHE A 184 15.23 17.48 -16.02
CA PHE A 184 16.27 16.49 -16.25
C PHE A 184 17.32 17.04 -17.22
N PRO A 185 18.55 16.50 -17.21
CA PRO A 185 19.55 16.83 -18.22
C PRO A 185 19.02 16.57 -19.64
N GLN A 186 19.49 17.38 -20.58
CA GLN A 186 19.18 17.20 -22.00
C GLN A 186 19.64 15.82 -22.48
N VAL A 187 18.96 15.28 -23.49
CA VAL A 187 19.28 13.96 -24.05
C VAL A 187 20.67 13.86 -24.67
N SER A 188 21.23 14.98 -25.12
CA SER A 188 22.60 15.10 -25.63
C SER A 188 23.65 15.20 -24.52
N SER A 189 23.24 15.40 -23.26
CA SER A 189 24.16 15.62 -22.14
C SER A 189 24.65 14.29 -21.57
N VAL A 190 25.97 14.21 -21.33
CA VAL A 190 26.60 13.08 -20.61
C VAL A 190 25.99 12.90 -19.21
N TRP A 191 25.47 13.98 -18.62
CA TRP A 191 24.80 13.95 -17.31
C TRP A 191 23.47 13.20 -17.32
N LEU A 192 22.89 12.86 -18.48
CA LEU A 192 21.72 11.99 -18.57
C LEU A 192 22.06 10.54 -18.22
N ILE A 193 23.31 10.10 -18.44
CA ILE A 193 23.72 8.69 -18.33
C ILE A 193 23.38 8.09 -16.96
N PRO A 194 23.70 8.71 -15.82
CA PRO A 194 23.34 8.15 -14.50
C PRO A 194 21.82 8.01 -14.31
N PHE A 195 21.02 8.97 -14.78
CA PHE A 195 19.56 8.92 -14.69
C PHE A 195 19.00 7.77 -15.53
N ALA A 196 19.46 7.67 -16.78
CA ALA A 196 19.07 6.59 -17.68
C ALA A 196 19.48 5.22 -17.12
N TYR A 197 20.71 5.10 -16.59
CA TYR A 197 21.20 3.87 -15.98
C TYR A 197 20.30 3.42 -14.82
N VAL A 198 20.02 4.29 -13.86
CA VAL A 198 19.16 3.96 -12.70
C VAL A 198 17.74 3.61 -13.14
N PHE A 199 17.17 4.38 -14.06
CA PHE A 199 15.82 4.14 -14.57
C PHE A 199 15.71 2.81 -15.32
N ILE A 200 16.62 2.55 -16.27
CA ILE A 200 16.60 1.34 -17.09
C ILE A 200 16.91 0.13 -16.22
N SER A 201 17.98 0.16 -15.43
CA SER A 201 18.35 -0.98 -14.57
C SER A 201 17.21 -1.35 -13.62
N LYS A 202 16.64 -0.39 -12.87
CA LYS A 202 15.53 -0.66 -11.96
C LYS A 202 14.34 -1.33 -12.65
N ASN A 203 13.97 -0.87 -13.85
CA ASN A 203 12.81 -1.42 -14.55
C ASN A 203 13.11 -2.77 -15.20
N VAL A 204 14.28 -2.95 -15.81
CA VAL A 204 14.72 -4.23 -16.39
C VAL A 204 14.82 -5.29 -15.30
N PHE A 205 15.48 -5.00 -14.17
CA PHE A 205 15.56 -5.92 -13.04
C PHE A 205 14.17 -6.26 -12.48
N SER A 206 13.29 -5.26 -12.34
CA SER A 206 11.93 -5.49 -11.84
C SER A 206 11.09 -6.39 -12.76
N VAL A 207 11.22 -6.24 -14.08
CA VAL A 207 10.55 -7.12 -15.05
C VAL A 207 11.17 -8.51 -15.01
N ALA A 208 12.50 -8.61 -15.05
CA ALA A 208 13.21 -9.89 -15.03
C ALA A 208 12.86 -10.71 -13.78
N GLU A 209 12.88 -10.08 -12.60
CA GLU A 209 12.48 -10.71 -11.34
C GLU A 209 11.04 -11.22 -11.40
N ALA A 210 10.10 -10.42 -11.92
CA ALA A 210 8.71 -10.83 -12.04
C ALA A 210 8.55 -12.06 -12.94
N LEU A 211 9.25 -12.09 -14.08
CA LEU A 211 9.18 -13.21 -15.04
C LEU A 211 9.86 -14.47 -14.50
N ILE A 212 11.01 -14.35 -13.82
CA ILE A 212 11.73 -15.48 -13.19
C ILE A 212 10.83 -16.18 -12.17
N HIS A 213 9.99 -15.42 -11.45
CA HIS A 213 9.07 -15.97 -10.46
C HIS A 213 7.68 -16.32 -11.03
N GLY A 214 7.57 -16.51 -12.35
CA GLY A 214 6.35 -16.99 -13.01
C GLY A 214 5.22 -15.96 -13.16
N SER A 215 5.50 -14.67 -12.94
CA SER A 215 4.54 -13.60 -13.23
C SER A 215 4.48 -13.29 -14.73
N THR A 216 3.45 -12.56 -15.16
CA THR A 216 3.31 -12.10 -16.55
C THR A 216 3.67 -10.63 -16.68
N PHE A 217 4.05 -10.20 -17.88
CA PHE A 217 4.28 -8.77 -18.15
C PHE A 217 3.02 -7.93 -17.88
N LYS A 218 1.82 -8.47 -18.19
CA LYS A 218 0.53 -7.84 -17.85
C LYS A 218 0.39 -7.65 -16.34
N ALA A 219 0.71 -8.66 -15.53
CA ALA A 219 0.67 -8.57 -14.08
C ALA A 219 1.68 -7.54 -13.54
N TRP A 220 2.90 -7.51 -14.09
CA TRP A 220 3.91 -6.51 -13.74
C TRP A 220 3.47 -5.08 -14.08
N TRP A 221 2.85 -4.87 -15.25
CA TRP A 221 2.32 -3.55 -15.64
C TRP A 221 1.16 -3.11 -14.74
N ASN A 222 0.25 -4.04 -14.42
CA ASN A 222 -0.82 -3.82 -13.45
C ASN A 222 -0.26 -3.49 -12.05
N LEU A 223 0.87 -4.08 -11.67
CA LEU A 223 1.57 -3.77 -10.44
C LEU A 223 2.07 -2.31 -10.45
N GLN A 224 2.72 -1.85 -11.52
CA GLN A 224 3.14 -0.44 -11.62
C GLN A 224 1.95 0.51 -11.50
N ARG A 225 0.81 0.17 -12.11
CA ARG A 225 -0.43 0.94 -12.00
C ARG A 225 -0.95 1.02 -10.57
N ILE A 226 -1.12 -0.10 -9.89
CA ILE A 226 -1.65 -0.08 -8.53
C ILE A 226 -0.69 0.63 -7.55
N TRP A 227 0.62 0.59 -7.80
CA TRP A 227 1.59 1.38 -7.03
C TRP A 227 1.37 2.88 -7.18
N VAL A 228 1.18 3.37 -8.41
CA VAL A 228 0.86 4.78 -8.67
C VAL A 228 -0.42 5.17 -7.96
N LEU A 229 -1.50 4.41 -8.15
CA LEU A 229 -2.81 4.70 -7.55
C LEU A 229 -2.75 4.73 -6.02
N ARG A 230 -2.12 3.73 -5.39
CA ARG A 230 -1.99 3.67 -3.92
C ARG A 230 -1.17 4.81 -3.36
N ARG A 231 -0.06 5.18 -4.01
CA ARG A 231 0.86 6.22 -3.52
C ARG A 231 0.28 7.62 -3.65
N THR A 232 -0.50 7.90 -4.69
CA THR A 232 -1.15 9.21 -4.88
C THR A 232 -2.48 9.34 -4.13
N THR A 233 -3.05 8.22 -3.66
CA THR A 233 -4.31 8.23 -2.90
C THR A 233 -4.17 7.58 -1.52
N SER A 234 -4.38 6.27 -1.39
CA SER A 234 -4.47 5.57 -0.10
C SER A 234 -3.37 5.93 0.90
N PHE A 235 -2.12 5.97 0.43
CA PHE A 235 -0.98 6.28 1.29
C PHE A 235 -0.94 7.75 1.70
N PHE A 236 -1.32 8.65 0.79
CA PHE A 236 -1.39 10.09 1.06
C PHE A 236 -2.52 10.40 2.05
N PHE A 237 -3.73 9.86 1.84
CA PHE A 237 -4.83 10.01 2.78
C PHE A 237 -4.49 9.41 4.14
N ALA A 238 -3.89 8.22 4.18
CA ALA A 238 -3.41 7.63 5.43
C ALA A 238 -2.36 8.48 6.14
N PHE A 239 -1.46 9.14 5.40
CA PHE A 239 -0.48 10.07 5.97
C PHE A 239 -1.19 11.25 6.64
N ILE A 240 -2.11 11.91 5.93
CA ILE A 240 -2.88 13.03 6.46
C ILE A 240 -3.71 12.62 7.68
N ASP A 241 -4.47 11.52 7.58
CA ASP A 241 -5.30 11.01 8.66
C ASP A 241 -4.48 10.71 9.92
N CYS A 242 -3.30 10.10 9.75
CA CYS A 242 -2.39 9.81 10.85
C CYS A 242 -1.89 11.10 11.52
N ILE A 243 -1.44 12.09 10.74
CA ILE A 243 -0.96 13.38 11.27
C ILE A 243 -2.07 14.15 11.99
N VAL A 244 -3.25 14.28 11.38
CA VAL A 244 -4.42 14.93 11.98
C VAL A 244 -4.79 14.27 13.30
N ARG A 245 -4.71 12.94 13.39
CA ARG A 245 -4.96 12.18 14.61
C ARG A 245 -3.89 12.44 15.68
N GLN A 246 -2.60 12.48 15.31
CA GLN A 246 -1.52 12.81 16.25
C GLN A 246 -1.64 14.23 16.80
N LEU A 247 -2.20 15.16 16.03
CA LEU A 247 -2.51 16.52 16.48
C LEU A 247 -3.80 16.62 17.32
N GLY A 248 -4.52 15.52 17.55
CA GLY A 248 -5.77 15.51 18.31
C GLY A 248 -6.95 16.15 17.57
N LEU A 249 -6.85 16.37 16.27
CA LEU A 249 -7.82 17.11 15.46
C LEU A 249 -8.95 16.23 14.89
N SER A 250 -8.83 14.90 14.99
CA SER A 250 -9.88 13.97 14.55
C SER A 250 -9.76 12.61 15.24
N GLN A 251 -10.91 12.02 15.57
CA GLN A 251 -11.05 10.61 15.89
C GLN A 251 -11.65 9.89 14.67
N THR A 252 -10.83 9.59 13.67
CA THR A 252 -11.31 8.88 12.47
C THR A 252 -11.78 7.47 12.83
N MET A 253 -13.07 7.22 12.61
CA MET A 253 -13.72 5.93 12.84
C MET A 253 -13.27 4.90 11.80
N PHE A 254 -12.97 3.68 12.26
CA PHE A 254 -12.57 2.56 11.43
C PHE A 254 -13.63 2.27 10.34
N THR A 255 -13.26 2.39 9.07
CA THR A 255 -14.19 2.11 7.96
C THR A 255 -14.16 0.62 7.63
N LEU A 256 -15.27 -0.08 7.90
CA LEU A 256 -15.46 -1.48 7.50
C LEU A 256 -15.58 -1.60 5.99
N THR A 257 -14.80 -2.48 5.39
CA THR A 257 -14.88 -2.83 3.97
C THR A 257 -15.81 -4.03 3.81
N ALA A 258 -17.06 -3.81 3.41
CA ALA A 258 -17.95 -4.89 3.04
C ALA A 258 -17.51 -5.48 1.69
N LYS A 259 -17.28 -6.79 1.63
CA LYS A 259 -16.89 -7.51 0.40
C LYS A 259 -18.09 -8.13 -0.33
N VAL A 260 -19.28 -7.56 -0.18
CA VAL A 260 -20.50 -8.09 -0.83
C VAL A 260 -20.50 -7.66 -2.30
N VAL A 261 -20.64 -8.62 -3.21
CA VAL A 261 -20.42 -8.41 -4.65
C VAL A 261 -21.70 -8.66 -5.43
N THR A 262 -22.09 -7.72 -6.29
CA THR A 262 -23.17 -7.94 -7.26
C THR A 262 -22.67 -8.83 -8.41
N LYS A 263 -23.59 -9.51 -9.12
CA LYS A 263 -23.21 -10.37 -10.26
C LYS A 263 -22.41 -9.60 -11.33
N ASP A 264 -22.77 -8.34 -11.58
CA ASP A 264 -22.09 -7.46 -12.54
C ASP A 264 -20.63 -7.21 -12.16
N VAL A 265 -20.36 -6.92 -10.88
CA VAL A 265 -19.00 -6.68 -10.36
C VAL A 265 -18.19 -7.98 -10.40
N SER A 266 -18.80 -9.11 -10.04
CA SER A 266 -18.13 -10.42 -10.07
C SER A 266 -17.70 -10.82 -11.49
N LYS A 267 -18.51 -10.50 -12.51
CA LYS A 267 -18.16 -10.72 -13.91
C LYS A 267 -16.92 -9.91 -14.31
N ARG A 268 -16.91 -8.60 -14.04
CA ARG A 268 -15.75 -7.74 -14.33
C ARG A 268 -14.47 -8.19 -13.64
N TYR A 269 -14.60 -8.59 -12.37
CA TYR A 269 -13.48 -9.11 -11.59
C TYR A 269 -12.87 -10.37 -12.25
N ARG A 270 -13.70 -11.32 -12.70
CA ARG A 270 -13.23 -12.53 -13.40
C ARG A 270 -12.60 -12.23 -14.76
N GLU A 271 -13.03 -11.17 -15.42
CA GLU A 271 -12.50 -10.71 -16.71
C GLU A 271 -11.24 -9.82 -16.54
N GLU A 272 -10.73 -9.65 -15.31
CA GLU A 272 -9.59 -8.80 -14.95
C GLU A 272 -9.79 -7.31 -15.31
N ILE A 273 -11.05 -6.85 -15.32
CA ILE A 273 -11.42 -5.46 -15.62
C ILE A 273 -11.53 -4.67 -14.31
N MET A 274 -10.74 -3.61 -14.19
CA MET A 274 -10.77 -2.73 -13.02
C MET A 274 -12.11 -1.98 -12.92
N ASP A 275 -12.67 -1.89 -11.72
CA ASP A 275 -13.92 -1.16 -11.46
C ASP A 275 -13.64 0.24 -10.93
N PHE A 276 -14.17 1.27 -11.61
CA PHE A 276 -14.04 2.67 -11.22
C PHE A 276 -15.37 3.37 -10.88
N GLY A 277 -16.44 2.61 -10.62
CA GLY A 277 -17.81 3.12 -10.44
C GLY A 277 -18.08 3.95 -9.18
N SER A 278 -17.06 4.33 -8.41
CA SER A 278 -17.21 5.04 -7.13
C SER A 278 -17.17 6.57 -7.33
N THR A 279 -17.98 7.29 -6.54
CA THR A 279 -18.02 8.77 -6.50
C THR A 279 -17.10 9.38 -5.44
N SER A 280 -16.28 8.56 -4.77
CA SER A 280 -15.42 9.04 -3.68
C SER A 280 -14.34 10.02 -4.15
N ILE A 281 -13.86 10.85 -3.21
CA ILE A 281 -12.80 11.84 -3.47
C ILE A 281 -11.52 11.20 -4.04
N VAL A 282 -11.25 9.95 -3.68
CA VAL A 282 -10.13 9.15 -4.19
C VAL A 282 -10.15 9.05 -5.73
N PHE A 283 -11.33 8.81 -6.32
CA PHE A 283 -11.46 8.71 -7.78
C PHE A 283 -11.34 10.07 -8.45
N THR A 284 -11.80 11.14 -7.81
CA THR A 284 -11.56 12.52 -8.27
C THR A 284 -10.06 12.83 -8.30
N VAL A 285 -9.29 12.45 -7.27
CA VAL A 285 -7.83 12.65 -7.24
C VAL A 285 -7.14 11.85 -8.35
N ILE A 286 -7.48 10.56 -8.50
CA ILE A 286 -6.91 9.68 -9.55
C ILE A 286 -7.18 10.28 -10.93
N SER A 287 -8.43 10.62 -11.20
CA SER A 287 -8.87 11.18 -12.48
C SER A 287 -8.22 12.53 -12.75
N THR A 288 -8.15 13.42 -11.76
CA THR A 288 -7.53 14.74 -11.91
C THR A 288 -6.05 14.61 -12.23
N LEU A 289 -5.30 13.79 -11.50
CA LEU A 289 -3.86 13.57 -11.77
C LEU A 289 -3.63 12.95 -13.14
N ALA A 290 -4.45 11.97 -13.53
CA ALA A 290 -4.39 11.38 -14.87
C ALA A 290 -4.67 12.45 -15.95
N MET A 291 -5.69 13.29 -15.76
CA MET A 291 -6.03 14.36 -16.70
C MET A 291 -4.96 15.43 -16.80
N VAL A 292 -4.36 15.86 -15.68
CA VAL A 292 -3.25 16.83 -15.72
C VAL A 292 -2.08 16.29 -16.55
N ASN A 293 -1.68 15.03 -16.33
CA ASN A 293 -0.61 14.41 -17.14
C ASN A 293 -0.98 14.28 -18.63
N LEU A 294 -2.22 13.91 -18.93
CA LEU A 294 -2.70 13.83 -20.31
C LEU A 294 -2.69 15.20 -20.99
N LEU A 295 -3.24 16.22 -20.35
CA LEU A 295 -3.30 17.58 -20.89
C LEU A 295 -1.90 18.15 -21.10
N SER A 296 -0.96 17.91 -20.18
CA SER A 296 0.45 18.32 -20.36
C SER A 296 1.09 17.67 -21.57
N LEU A 297 0.90 16.36 -21.72
CA LEU A 297 1.47 15.61 -22.83
C LEU A 297 0.88 16.06 -24.17
N VAL A 298 -0.45 16.26 -24.22
CA VAL A 298 -1.12 16.77 -25.42
C VAL A 298 -0.65 18.20 -25.72
N GLY A 299 -0.56 19.06 -24.70
CA GLY A 299 -0.10 20.44 -24.85
C GLY A 299 1.29 20.53 -25.48
N ILE A 300 2.27 19.81 -24.93
CA ILE A 300 3.65 19.86 -25.44
C ILE A 300 3.76 19.23 -26.84
N VAL A 301 3.01 18.16 -27.13
CA VAL A 301 2.98 17.55 -28.46
C VAL A 301 2.37 18.51 -29.48
N LEU A 302 1.26 19.18 -29.16
CA LEU A 302 0.68 20.20 -30.03
C LEU A 302 1.64 21.36 -30.24
N GLU A 303 2.36 21.77 -29.20
CA GLU A 303 3.35 22.85 -29.30
C GLU A 303 4.48 22.52 -30.27
N MET A 304 4.99 21.30 -30.18
CA MET A 304 6.01 20.77 -31.11
C MET A 304 5.51 20.73 -32.56
N PHE A 305 4.30 20.23 -32.78
CA PHE A 305 3.76 20.03 -34.13
C PHE A 305 3.27 21.32 -34.79
N LEU A 306 2.62 22.22 -34.04
CA LEU A 306 1.99 23.42 -34.59
C LEU A 306 2.93 24.61 -34.64
N TRP A 307 3.78 24.79 -33.62
CA TRP A 307 4.66 25.96 -33.50
C TRP A 307 6.14 25.63 -33.72
N GLY A 308 6.50 24.35 -33.90
CA GLY A 308 7.87 23.94 -34.18
C GLY A 308 8.84 24.24 -33.04
N SER A 309 8.36 24.26 -31.78
CA SER A 309 9.19 24.64 -30.64
C SER A 309 10.29 23.61 -30.36
N ASP A 310 11.48 24.10 -29.97
CA ASP A 310 12.60 23.22 -29.60
C ASP A 310 12.39 22.61 -28.20
N THR A 311 11.77 21.44 -28.18
CA THR A 311 11.49 20.69 -26.95
C THR A 311 12.56 19.65 -26.61
N ARG A 312 13.74 19.68 -27.27
CA ARG A 312 14.84 18.73 -26.99
C ARG A 312 15.26 18.73 -25.52
N LYS A 313 15.17 19.89 -24.87
CA LYS A 313 15.44 20.06 -23.44
C LYS A 313 14.43 19.37 -22.51
N LEU A 314 13.24 19.04 -23.01
CA LEU A 314 12.12 18.45 -22.26
C LEU A 314 11.89 16.96 -22.57
N MET A 315 12.63 16.38 -23.52
CA MET A 315 12.37 15.02 -24.02
C MET A 315 12.29 13.96 -22.93
N SER A 316 13.16 14.02 -21.93
CA SER A 316 13.11 13.12 -20.77
C SER A 316 11.78 13.20 -20.02
N GLN A 317 11.26 14.43 -19.82
CA GLN A 317 9.97 14.64 -19.17
C GLN A 317 8.81 14.18 -20.05
N VAL A 318 8.89 14.41 -21.37
CA VAL A 318 7.88 13.94 -22.33
C VAL A 318 7.76 12.42 -22.26
N VAL A 319 8.89 11.69 -22.25
CA VAL A 319 8.91 10.23 -22.12
C VAL A 319 8.32 9.78 -20.78
N LEU A 320 8.74 10.39 -19.67
CA LEU A 320 8.22 10.02 -18.34
C LEU A 320 6.72 10.32 -18.19
N CYS A 321 6.25 11.43 -18.76
CA CYS A 321 4.83 11.79 -18.76
C CYS A 321 4.03 10.84 -19.64
N GLY A 322 4.56 10.47 -20.82
CA GLY A 322 3.99 9.43 -21.68
C GLY A 322 3.87 8.08 -20.98
N LEU A 323 4.86 7.69 -20.17
CA LEU A 323 4.77 6.49 -19.33
C LEU A 323 3.70 6.62 -18.25
N MET A 324 3.58 7.79 -17.60
CA MET A 324 2.55 8.04 -16.59
C MET A 324 1.14 7.99 -17.19
N VAL A 325 0.94 8.55 -18.38
CA VAL A 325 -0.30 8.43 -19.17
C VAL A 325 -0.56 6.96 -19.52
N SER A 326 0.44 6.24 -20.01
CA SER A 326 0.30 4.82 -20.38
C SER A 326 -0.08 3.93 -19.19
N VAL A 327 0.50 4.18 -18.00
CA VAL A 327 0.16 3.46 -16.77
C VAL A 327 -1.31 3.71 -16.38
N ASN A 328 -1.80 4.94 -16.60
CA ASN A 328 -3.18 5.34 -16.32
C ASN A 328 -4.17 5.03 -17.45
N ALA A 329 -3.80 4.26 -18.47
CA ALA A 329 -4.69 3.94 -19.60
C ALA A 329 -6.11 3.47 -19.19
N PRO A 330 -6.29 2.55 -18.21
CA PRO A 330 -7.63 2.15 -17.79
C PRO A 330 -8.45 3.26 -17.11
N VAL A 331 -7.80 4.29 -16.57
CA VAL A 331 -8.48 5.46 -16.02
C VAL A 331 -9.12 6.26 -17.15
N TYR A 332 -8.40 6.50 -18.26
CA TYR A 332 -8.95 7.20 -19.42
C TYR A 332 -10.04 6.38 -20.12
N GLU A 333 -9.86 5.06 -20.20
CA GLU A 333 -10.90 4.16 -20.69
C GLU A 333 -12.17 4.28 -19.85
N ALA A 334 -12.03 4.32 -18.52
CA ALA A 334 -13.14 4.48 -17.59
C ALA A 334 -13.74 5.90 -17.59
N LEU A 335 -12.98 6.94 -17.93
CA LEU A 335 -13.47 8.31 -18.08
C LEU A 335 -14.28 8.49 -19.36
N PHE A 336 -13.78 7.99 -20.50
CA PHE A 336 -14.26 8.43 -21.81
C PHE A 336 -14.91 7.33 -22.66
N LEU A 337 -14.51 6.07 -22.51
CA LEU A 337 -14.86 5.00 -23.46
C LEU A 337 -15.89 4.02 -22.89
N ARG A 338 -15.85 3.76 -21.58
CA ARG A 338 -16.70 2.76 -20.93
C ARG A 338 -18.14 3.22 -20.75
N LYS A 339 -19.06 2.31 -21.05
CA LYS A 339 -20.52 2.49 -20.88
C LYS A 339 -21.14 1.63 -19.79
N ASP A 340 -20.35 0.74 -19.20
CA ASP A 340 -20.80 -0.17 -18.14
C ASP A 340 -20.74 0.50 -16.75
N LYS A 341 -21.24 -0.18 -15.71
CA LYS A 341 -21.27 0.37 -14.34
C LYS A 341 -19.90 0.54 -13.69
N GLY A 342 -18.83 0.00 -14.27
CA GLY A 342 -17.46 0.22 -13.79
C GLY A 342 -16.79 1.46 -14.39
N ARG A 343 -17.49 2.26 -15.21
CA ARG A 343 -17.01 3.58 -15.68
C ARG A 343 -16.92 4.57 -14.53
N ILE A 344 -16.10 5.60 -14.68
CA ILE A 344 -16.06 6.71 -13.73
C ILE A 344 -17.37 7.51 -13.84
N PRO A 345 -18.07 7.80 -12.73
CA PRO A 345 -19.29 8.60 -12.77
C PRO A 345 -19.07 9.97 -13.42
N GLU A 346 -20.05 10.45 -14.20
CA GLU A 346 -19.95 11.71 -14.93
C GLU A 346 -19.65 12.91 -14.03
N SER A 347 -20.22 12.93 -12.82
CA SER A 347 -19.93 13.97 -11.83
C SER A 347 -18.44 14.03 -11.44
N VAL A 348 -17.78 12.88 -11.32
CA VAL A 348 -16.35 12.79 -11.04
C VAL A 348 -15.55 13.20 -12.27
N MET A 349 -15.96 12.77 -13.47
CA MET A 349 -15.33 13.15 -14.73
C MET A 349 -15.31 14.68 -14.90
N PHE A 350 -16.47 15.35 -14.82
CA PHE A 350 -16.56 16.80 -15.00
C PHE A 350 -15.76 17.57 -13.93
N ARG A 351 -15.82 17.15 -12.67
CA ARG A 351 -15.00 17.75 -11.60
C ARG A 351 -13.52 17.61 -11.88
N SER A 352 -13.09 16.42 -12.32
CA SER A 352 -11.67 16.13 -12.56
C SER A 352 -11.12 16.89 -13.76
N ILE A 353 -11.90 17.00 -14.84
CA ILE A 353 -11.55 17.83 -16.00
C ILE A 353 -11.48 19.30 -15.59
N GLY A 354 -12.47 19.81 -14.85
CA GLY A 354 -12.46 21.19 -14.37
C GLY A 354 -11.26 21.52 -13.49
N LEU A 355 -10.94 20.64 -12.53
CA LEU A 355 -9.77 20.78 -11.65
C LEU A 355 -8.45 20.70 -12.44
N ALA A 356 -8.34 19.76 -13.37
CA ALA A 356 -7.15 19.61 -14.20
C ALA A 356 -6.93 20.84 -15.10
N SER A 357 -7.98 21.32 -15.78
CA SER A 357 -7.91 22.54 -16.59
C SER A 357 -7.55 23.76 -15.76
N LEU A 358 -8.11 23.91 -14.55
CA LEU A 358 -7.75 24.99 -13.64
C LEU A 358 -6.27 24.90 -13.22
N ALA A 359 -5.78 23.71 -12.90
CA ALA A 359 -4.38 23.47 -12.57
C ALA A 359 -3.44 23.85 -13.72
N CYS A 360 -3.79 23.45 -14.96
CA CYS A 360 -3.04 23.82 -16.16
C CYS A 360 -3.06 25.34 -16.42
N PHE A 361 -4.22 25.98 -16.23
CA PHE A 361 -4.38 27.43 -16.37
C PHE A 361 -3.55 28.22 -15.35
N TRP A 362 -3.53 27.76 -14.09
CA TRP A 362 -2.67 28.33 -13.06
C TRP A 362 -1.19 28.18 -13.39
N ALA A 363 -0.78 27.03 -13.91
CA ALA A 363 0.60 26.81 -14.35
C ALA A 363 1.03 27.81 -15.44
N PHE A 364 0.11 28.14 -16.36
CA PHE A 364 0.33 29.13 -17.43
C PHE A 364 0.52 30.55 -16.91
N ARG A 365 -0.28 30.98 -15.91
CA ARG A 365 -0.18 32.35 -15.36
C ARG A 365 1.05 32.62 -14.51
N VAL A 366 1.70 31.59 -14.00
CA VAL A 366 2.87 31.72 -13.11
C VAL A 366 4.17 31.84 -13.90
N ASP A 367 4.15 31.74 -15.23
CA ASP A 367 5.31 32.07 -16.06
C ASP A 367 5.55 33.61 -16.04
N PRO A 368 6.64 34.11 -15.42
CA PRO A 368 6.90 35.55 -15.29
C PRO A 368 7.48 36.18 -16.57
N SER A 369 7.55 35.43 -17.67
CA SER A 369 8.25 35.85 -18.90
C SER A 369 7.35 36.41 -20.01
N MET A 370 6.12 36.83 -19.67
CA MET A 370 5.25 37.63 -20.54
C MET A 370 5.17 39.10 -20.12
#